data_AF-H2J5Z2-F1
#
_entry.id   AF-H2J5Z2-F1
#
_cell.length_a   1.000
_cell.length_b   1.000
_cell.length_c   1.000
_cell.angle_alpha   90.00
_cell.angle_beta   90.00
_cell.angle_gamma   90.00
#
_symmetry.space_group_name_H-M   'P 1'
#
loop_
_entity.id
_entity.type
_entity.pdbx_description
1 polymer ?
#
loop_
_entity_poly.entity_id
_entity_poly.type
_entity_poly.pdbx_seq_one_letter_code
_entity_poly.pdbx_strand_id
1 'polypeptide(L)'
;MKVLLTGKMGVGKSTILNNAIKKYNIEHGIFTRKIDDYVYAWFLNDENQRFIIGEKSIYGMKSVDKGFESLIKQMKNINKPDFFVIDEIGYIELSQQKYLEELKRIIDESQNFIGVIRLFFIDRYEFLKNLEIIEITEENRNNIII
;
A
#
# COMPACT_ATOMS: atom_id res chain seq x y z
N MET A 1 4.18 12.57 9.94
CA MET A 1 2.80 12.08 10.09
C MET A 1 2.70 10.69 9.48
N LYS A 2 2.12 9.71 10.17
CA LYS A 2 1.96 8.34 9.65
C LYS A 2 0.51 7.90 9.84
N VAL A 3 -0.21 7.75 8.74
CA VAL A 3 -1.66 7.55 8.76
C VAL A 3 -2.10 6.43 7.81
N LEU A 4 -3.17 5.76 8.18
CA LEU A 4 -3.86 4.76 7.38
C LEU A 4 -5.24 5.26 6.97
N LEU A 5 -5.57 5.11 5.69
CA LEU A 5 -6.91 5.34 5.16
C LEU A 5 -7.64 4.02 5.07
N THR A 6 -8.82 3.93 5.67
CA THR A 6 -9.70 2.77 5.57
C THR A 6 -11.09 3.19 5.12
N GLY A 7 -11.97 2.23 4.86
CA GLY A 7 -13.35 2.48 4.43
C GLY A 7 -13.76 1.61 3.26
N LYS A 8 -15.03 1.72 2.87
CA LYS A 8 -15.65 0.88 1.84
C LYS A 8 -14.94 0.98 0.48
N MET A 9 -15.01 -0.07 -0.31
CA MET A 9 -14.52 -0.06 -1.69
C MET A 9 -15.26 1.02 -2.48
N GLY A 10 -14.55 1.77 -3.32
CA GLY A 10 -15.14 2.83 -4.16
C GLY A 10 -15.38 4.18 -3.48
N VAL A 11 -15.15 4.31 -2.15
CA VAL A 11 -15.46 5.56 -1.42
C VAL A 11 -14.56 6.76 -1.78
N GLY A 12 -13.44 6.53 -2.49
CA GLY A 12 -12.53 7.59 -2.94
C GLY A 12 -11.17 7.67 -2.23
N LYS A 13 -10.78 6.63 -1.47
CA LYS A 13 -9.47 6.56 -0.78
C LYS A 13 -8.28 6.82 -1.73
N SER A 14 -8.27 6.18 -2.89
CA SER A 14 -7.22 6.36 -3.90
C SER A 14 -7.19 7.80 -4.44
N THR A 15 -8.34 8.49 -4.52
CA THR A 15 -8.39 9.90 -4.91
C THR A 15 -7.68 10.78 -3.88
N ILE A 16 -7.94 10.55 -2.59
CA ILE A 16 -7.30 11.27 -1.50
C ILE A 16 -5.78 11.01 -1.51
N LEU A 17 -5.36 9.75 -1.67
CA LEU A 17 -3.96 9.37 -1.78
C LEU A 17 -3.26 10.08 -2.94
N ASN A 18 -3.88 10.08 -4.13
CA ASN A 18 -3.35 10.74 -5.33
C ASN A 18 -3.24 12.26 -5.16
N ASN A 19 -4.19 12.88 -4.43
CA ASN A 19 -4.10 14.31 -4.10
C ASN A 19 -2.92 14.58 -3.15
N ALA A 20 -2.70 13.74 -2.14
CA ALA A 20 -1.57 13.87 -1.23
C ALA A 20 -0.23 13.71 -1.98
N ILE A 21 -0.12 12.75 -2.88
CA ILE A 21 1.07 12.54 -3.72
C ILE A 21 1.43 13.79 -4.50
N LYS A 22 0.45 14.40 -5.16
CA LYS A 22 0.65 15.65 -5.92
C LYS A 22 1.00 16.83 -5.00
N LYS A 23 0.27 16.97 -3.90
CA LYS A 23 0.43 18.08 -2.95
C LYS A 23 1.82 18.09 -2.29
N TYR A 24 2.33 16.91 -1.95
CA TYR A 24 3.61 16.76 -1.25
C TYR A 24 4.77 16.34 -2.15
N ASN A 25 4.55 16.25 -3.47
CA ASN A 25 5.53 15.78 -4.45
C ASN A 25 6.20 14.46 -4.00
N ILE A 26 5.37 13.48 -3.62
CA ILE A 26 5.85 12.20 -3.09
C ILE A 26 6.51 11.39 -4.21
N GLU A 27 7.73 10.93 -3.97
CA GLU A 27 8.52 10.19 -4.97
C GLU A 27 8.59 8.67 -4.70
N HIS A 28 8.25 8.25 -3.48
CA HIS A 28 8.32 6.85 -3.07
C HIS A 28 6.97 6.28 -2.68
N GLY A 29 6.66 5.12 -3.23
CA GLY A 29 5.48 4.36 -2.84
C GLY A 29 5.32 3.09 -3.64
N ILE A 30 4.39 2.24 -3.22
CA ILE A 30 4.02 0.99 -3.90
C ILE A 30 2.55 1.06 -4.28
N PHE A 31 2.27 0.72 -5.53
CA PHE A 31 0.93 0.67 -6.09
C PHE A 31 0.58 -0.73 -6.53
N THR A 32 -0.71 -1.04 -6.52
CA THR A 32 -1.25 -2.34 -6.88
C THR A 32 -2.43 -2.18 -7.84
N ARG A 33 -2.57 -3.12 -8.77
CA ARG A 33 -3.74 -3.18 -9.65
C ARG A 33 -4.03 -4.59 -10.09
N LYS A 34 -5.30 -4.94 -10.00
CA LYS A 34 -5.83 -6.16 -10.61
C LYS A 34 -6.08 -5.94 -12.10
N ILE A 35 -5.53 -6.82 -12.94
CA ILE A 35 -5.78 -6.89 -14.38
C ILE A 35 -6.04 -8.36 -14.69
N ASP A 36 -7.24 -8.66 -15.19
CA ASP A 36 -7.73 -10.02 -15.44
C ASP A 36 -7.57 -10.93 -14.21
N ASP A 37 -6.80 -12.00 -14.38
CA ASP A 37 -6.55 -13.00 -13.35
C ASP A 37 -5.30 -12.70 -12.50
N TYR A 38 -4.66 -11.54 -12.69
CA TYR A 38 -3.42 -11.18 -12.01
C TYR A 38 -3.55 -9.90 -11.18
N VAL A 39 -2.72 -9.79 -10.14
CA VAL A 39 -2.48 -8.56 -9.40
C VAL A 39 -1.03 -8.14 -9.60
N TYR A 40 -0.87 -6.93 -10.10
CA TYR A 40 0.42 -6.32 -10.37
C TYR A 40 0.74 -5.33 -9.27
N ALA A 41 2.02 -5.18 -8.95
CA ALA A 41 2.54 -4.12 -8.11
C ALA A 41 3.75 -3.45 -8.76
N TRP A 42 3.93 -2.16 -8.49
CA TRP A 42 5.03 -1.35 -9.01
C TRP A 42 5.35 -0.20 -8.06
N PHE A 43 6.50 0.44 -8.26
CA PHE A 43 6.88 1.62 -7.49
C PHE A 43 6.35 2.88 -8.16
N LEU A 44 5.97 3.88 -7.35
CA LEU A 44 5.44 5.17 -7.81
C LEU A 44 6.30 5.83 -8.90
N ASN A 45 7.62 5.71 -8.78
CA ASN A 45 8.59 6.29 -9.71
C ASN A 45 8.96 5.39 -10.91
N ASP A 46 8.41 4.18 -10.99
CA ASP A 46 8.67 3.24 -12.09
C ASP A 46 7.44 2.37 -12.42
N GLU A 47 6.46 2.96 -13.10
CA GLU A 47 5.26 2.23 -13.53
C GLU A 47 5.50 1.21 -14.65
N ASN A 48 6.64 1.32 -15.34
CA ASN A 48 7.01 0.43 -16.44
C ASN A 48 7.45 -0.93 -15.90
N GLN A 49 8.02 -0.95 -14.69
CA GLN A 49 8.43 -2.18 -14.03
C GLN A 49 7.33 -2.71 -13.09
N ARG A 50 6.48 -3.57 -13.63
CA ARG A 50 5.40 -4.22 -12.89
C ARG A 50 5.75 -5.67 -12.52
N PHE A 51 5.40 -6.05 -11.30
CA PHE A 51 5.60 -7.39 -10.76
C PHE A 51 4.25 -8.06 -10.48
N ILE A 52 4.08 -9.29 -10.94
CA ILE A 52 2.90 -10.09 -10.58
C ILE A 52 3.05 -10.55 -9.14
N ILE A 53 2.25 -9.99 -8.23
CA ILE A 53 2.24 -10.33 -6.80
C ILE A 53 1.08 -11.25 -6.42
N GLY A 54 0.08 -11.37 -7.30
CA GLY A 54 -1.04 -12.26 -7.10
C GLY A 54 -1.55 -12.87 -8.40
N GLU A 55 -2.07 -14.09 -8.30
CA GLU A 55 -2.70 -14.83 -9.39
C GLU A 55 -3.99 -15.50 -8.90
N LYS A 56 -5.04 -15.45 -9.70
CA LYS A 56 -6.32 -16.05 -9.40
C LYS A 56 -6.22 -17.57 -9.49
N SER A 57 -6.70 -18.23 -8.45
CA SER A 57 -6.87 -19.68 -8.38
C SER A 57 -8.35 -20.02 -8.16
N ILE A 58 -8.66 -21.32 -8.19
CA ILE A 58 -10.01 -21.83 -7.84
C ILE A 58 -10.43 -21.49 -6.40
N TYR A 59 -9.46 -21.19 -5.51
CA TYR A 59 -9.69 -20.85 -4.10
C TYR A 59 -9.62 -19.34 -3.83
N GLY A 60 -9.57 -18.52 -4.88
CA GLY A 60 -9.40 -17.07 -4.77
C GLY A 60 -7.99 -16.61 -5.16
N MET A 61 -7.62 -15.39 -4.78
CA MET A 61 -6.34 -14.80 -5.14
C MET A 61 -5.21 -15.41 -4.30
N LYS A 62 -4.18 -15.97 -4.95
CA LYS A 62 -2.98 -16.52 -4.31
C LYS A 62 -1.82 -15.55 -4.51
N SER A 63 -0.95 -15.42 -3.51
CA SER A 63 0.30 -14.66 -3.64
C SER A 63 1.29 -15.35 -4.59
N VAL A 64 2.11 -14.54 -5.26
CA VAL A 64 3.16 -14.98 -6.19
C VAL A 64 4.52 -14.54 -5.65
N ASP A 65 5.27 -15.49 -5.07
CA ASP A 65 6.52 -15.23 -4.36
C ASP A 65 7.54 -14.47 -5.21
N LYS A 66 7.70 -14.84 -6.49
CA LYS A 66 8.66 -14.22 -7.42
C LYS A 66 8.43 -12.71 -7.59
N GLY A 67 7.16 -12.26 -7.56
CA GLY A 67 6.83 -10.85 -7.63
C GLY A 67 7.25 -10.10 -6.37
N PHE A 68 6.95 -10.69 -5.21
CA PHE A 68 7.36 -10.14 -3.92
C PHE A 68 8.88 -10.11 -3.74
N GLU A 69 9.60 -11.15 -4.16
CA GLU A 69 11.07 -11.14 -4.14
C GLU A 69 11.66 -10.01 -4.98
N SER A 70 11.01 -9.69 -6.10
CA SER A 70 11.42 -8.59 -6.98
C SER A 70 11.13 -7.23 -6.37
N LEU A 71 9.96 -7.06 -5.74
CA LEU A 71 9.64 -5.86 -4.95
C LEU A 71 10.64 -5.67 -3.81
N ILE A 72 10.90 -6.71 -3.02
CA ILE A 72 11.83 -6.67 -1.88
C ILE A 72 13.23 -6.20 -2.31
N LYS A 73 13.73 -6.67 -3.46
CA LYS A 73 15.03 -6.23 -4.00
C LYS A 73 15.08 -4.72 -4.23
N GLN A 74 13.98 -4.12 -4.69
CA GLN A 74 13.90 -2.68 -4.89
C GLN A 74 13.65 -1.92 -3.59
N MET A 75 12.81 -2.45 -2.69
CA MET A 75 12.54 -1.89 -1.37
C MET A 75 13.83 -1.68 -0.57
N LYS A 76 14.82 -2.57 -0.69
CA LYS A 76 16.13 -2.45 -0.03
C LYS A 76 16.94 -1.23 -0.43
N ASN A 77 16.64 -0.61 -1.57
CA ASN A 77 17.31 0.62 -2.01
C ASN A 77 16.64 1.89 -1.45
N ILE A 78 15.46 1.75 -0.82
CA ILE A 78 14.74 2.85 -0.19
C ILE A 78 15.21 2.98 1.25
N ASN A 79 15.86 4.12 1.54
CA ASN A 79 16.43 4.42 2.84
C ASN A 79 15.90 5.78 3.31
N LYS A 80 15.27 5.83 4.48
CA LYS A 80 14.81 7.07 5.14
C LYS A 80 14.09 8.06 4.21
N PRO A 81 13.02 7.66 3.50
CA PRO A 81 12.31 8.57 2.62
C PRO A 81 11.58 9.66 3.43
N ASP A 82 11.52 10.88 2.90
CA ASP A 82 10.74 11.96 3.51
C ASP A 82 9.24 11.61 3.55
N PHE A 83 8.78 10.86 2.55
CA PHE A 83 7.40 10.40 2.42
C PHE A 83 7.35 9.05 1.71
N PHE A 84 6.54 8.12 2.22
CA PHE A 84 6.23 6.85 1.57
C PHE A 84 4.72 6.62 1.48
N VAL A 85 4.24 6.08 0.35
CA VAL A 85 2.81 5.77 0.17
C VAL A 85 2.54 4.33 -0.26
N ILE A 86 1.39 3.80 0.13
CA ILE A 86 0.89 2.49 -0.34
C ILE A 86 -0.58 2.61 -0.68
N ASP A 87 -0.97 2.17 -1.89
CA ASP A 87 -2.35 2.28 -2.36
C ASP A 87 -3.30 1.19 -1.87
N GLU A 88 -2.77 0.04 -1.44
CA GLU A 88 -3.53 -1.03 -0.81
C GLU A 88 -2.63 -1.95 0.03
N ILE A 89 -3.06 -2.19 1.27
CA ILE A 89 -2.58 -3.26 2.16
C ILE A 89 -3.77 -4.18 2.41
N GLY A 90 -3.69 -5.42 1.93
CA GLY A 90 -4.85 -6.30 1.78
C GLY A 90 -4.59 -7.76 2.13
N TYR A 91 -5.09 -8.67 1.32
CA TYR A 91 -5.01 -10.11 1.62
C TYR A 91 -3.74 -10.76 1.08
N ILE A 92 -3.26 -10.29 -0.07
CA ILE A 92 -2.20 -10.95 -0.83
C ILE A 92 -0.89 -10.88 -0.04
N GLU A 93 -0.63 -9.75 0.61
CA GLU A 93 0.59 -9.44 1.34
C GLU A 93 0.68 -10.22 2.67
N LEU A 94 -0.43 -10.68 3.24
CA LEU A 94 -0.48 -11.34 4.56
C LEU A 94 0.43 -12.58 4.65
N SER A 95 0.61 -13.28 3.53
CA SER A 95 1.43 -14.49 3.46
C SER A 95 2.93 -14.24 3.27
N GLN A 96 3.33 -12.98 3.07
CA GLN A 96 4.65 -12.62 2.56
C GLN A 96 5.50 -11.94 3.63
N GLN A 97 5.96 -12.72 4.62
CA GLN A 97 6.64 -12.20 5.81
C GLN A 97 7.84 -11.28 5.49
N LYS A 98 8.71 -11.68 4.55
CA LYS A 98 9.86 -10.86 4.16
C LYS A 98 9.46 -9.50 3.55
N TYR A 99 8.35 -9.48 2.81
CA TYR A 99 7.81 -8.23 2.28
C TYR A 99 7.27 -7.36 3.41
N LEU A 100 6.54 -7.94 4.37
CA LEU A 100 6.00 -7.22 5.52
C LEU A 100 7.10 -6.67 6.44
N GLU A 101 8.20 -7.40 6.62
CA GLU A 101 9.38 -6.94 7.37
C GLU A 101 10.02 -5.70 6.70
N GLU A 102 10.24 -5.75 5.39
CA GLU A 102 10.79 -4.61 4.64
C GLU A 102 9.81 -3.45 4.58
N LEU A 103 8.52 -3.73 4.49
CA LEU A 103 7.48 -2.71 4.50
C LEU A 103 7.45 -1.98 5.84
N LYS A 104 7.48 -2.74 6.94
CA LYS A 104 7.61 -2.19 8.29
C LYS A 104 8.86 -1.33 8.42
N ARG A 105 10.02 -1.82 7.95
CA ARG A 105 11.28 -1.06 7.97
C ARG A 105 11.13 0.28 7.27
N ILE A 106 10.62 0.29 6.03
CA ILE A 106 10.42 1.54 5.27
C ILE A 106 9.47 2.47 6.02
N ILE A 107 8.33 1.97 6.50
CA ILE A 107 7.37 2.77 7.25
C ILE A 107 8.01 3.38 8.49
N ASP A 108 8.81 2.62 9.25
CA ASP A 108 9.50 3.09 10.45
C ASP A 108 10.53 4.18 10.12
N GLU A 109 11.33 3.97 9.08
CA GLU A 109 12.35 4.92 8.61
C GLU A 109 11.79 6.17 7.92
N SER A 110 10.56 6.10 7.39
CA SER A 110 9.94 7.22 6.69
C SER A 110 9.60 8.35 7.66
N GLN A 111 9.87 9.60 7.28
CA GLN A 111 9.40 10.74 8.07
C GLN A 111 7.86 10.85 8.02
N ASN A 112 7.29 10.57 6.86
CA ASN A 112 5.84 10.56 6.64
C ASN A 112 5.38 9.30 5.91
N PHE A 113 4.16 8.85 6.22
CA PHE A 113 3.54 7.68 5.61
C PHE A 113 2.04 7.86 5.42
N ILE A 114 1.53 7.50 4.24
CA ILE A 114 0.09 7.30 4.00
C ILE A 114 -0.11 5.94 3.37
N GLY A 115 -0.78 5.03 4.07
CA GLY A 115 -1.19 3.74 3.53
C GLY A 115 -2.70 3.66 3.38
N VAL A 116 -3.19 2.95 2.38
CA VAL A 116 -4.60 2.54 2.34
C VAL A 116 -4.68 1.10 2.82
N ILE A 117 -5.45 0.84 3.86
CA ILE A 117 -5.68 -0.51 4.38
C ILE A 117 -7.11 -0.95 4.10
N ARG A 118 -7.28 -2.22 3.69
CA ARG A 118 -8.63 -2.78 3.51
C ARG A 118 -9.39 -2.76 4.84
N LEU A 119 -10.69 -2.48 4.74
CA LEU A 119 -11.59 -2.51 5.89
C LEU A 119 -11.52 -3.89 6.56
N PHE A 120 -11.41 -3.93 7.89
CA PHE A 120 -11.24 -5.15 8.71
C PHE A 120 -9.89 -5.89 8.57
N PHE A 121 -8.89 -5.32 7.86
CA PHE A 121 -7.56 -5.94 7.75
C PHE A 121 -6.57 -5.42 8.79
N ILE A 122 -6.84 -4.31 9.47
CA ILE A 122 -5.91 -3.71 10.44
C ILE A 122 -5.45 -4.70 11.51
N ASP A 123 -6.36 -5.50 12.06
CA ASP A 123 -6.04 -6.45 13.13
C ASP A 123 -5.11 -7.58 12.68
N ARG A 124 -4.95 -7.76 11.37
CA ARG A 124 -4.05 -8.75 10.76
C ARG A 124 -2.62 -8.26 10.61
N TYR A 125 -2.36 -6.97 10.85
CA TYR A 125 -1.05 -6.34 10.68
C TYR A 125 -0.61 -5.65 11.97
N GLU A 126 0.13 -6.36 12.82
CA GLU A 126 0.54 -5.87 14.14
C GLU A 126 1.29 -4.53 14.07
N PHE A 127 2.21 -4.38 13.11
CA PHE A 127 3.02 -3.18 12.96
C PHE A 127 2.24 -1.94 12.49
N LEU A 128 0.99 -2.12 12.04
CA LEU A 128 0.11 -1.04 11.60
C LEU A 128 -0.81 -0.54 12.72
N LYS A 129 -0.99 -1.31 13.81
CA LYS A 129 -1.96 -1.00 14.88
C LYS A 129 -1.69 0.30 15.63
N ASN A 130 -0.44 0.77 15.63
CA ASN A 130 -0.05 2.00 16.30
C ASN A 130 -0.16 3.24 15.40
N LEU A 131 -0.57 3.09 14.13
CA LEU A 131 -0.76 4.21 13.22
C LEU A 131 -2.13 4.83 13.41
N GLU A 132 -2.22 6.14 13.16
CA GLU A 132 -3.51 6.83 13.10
C GLU A 132 -4.35 6.25 11.95
N ILE A 133 -5.64 6.03 12.20
CA ILE A 133 -6.56 5.48 11.19
C ILE A 133 -7.65 6.51 10.93
N ILE A 134 -7.79 6.89 9.66
CA ILE A 134 -8.87 7.73 9.16
C ILE A 134 -9.82 6.85 8.36
N GLU A 135 -11.03 6.67 8.86
CA GLU A 135 -12.10 6.06 8.08
C GLU A 135 -12.68 7.06 7.08
N ILE A 136 -12.62 6.70 5.80
CA ILE A 136 -13.17 7.47 4.70
C ILE A 136 -14.58 6.98 4.40
N THR A 137 -15.52 7.91 4.44
CA THR A 137 -16.95 7.73 4.17
C THR A 137 -17.39 8.65 3.03
N GLU A 138 -18.57 8.41 2.47
CA GLU A 138 -19.17 9.31 1.47
C GLU A 138 -19.37 10.73 2.02
N GLU A 139 -19.61 10.85 3.34
CA GLU A 139 -19.88 12.12 4.02
C GLU A 139 -18.62 12.94 4.24
N ASN A 140 -17.49 12.30 4.55
CA ASN A 140 -16.26 13.00 4.92
C ASN A 140 -15.23 13.12 3.80
N ARG A 141 -15.31 12.32 2.72
CA ARG A 141 -14.24 12.21 1.70
C ARG A 141 -13.80 13.53 1.07
N ASN A 142 -14.69 14.52 1.01
CA ASN A 142 -14.41 15.84 0.43
C ASN A 142 -13.77 16.82 1.45
N ASN A 143 -13.81 16.48 2.74
CA ASN A 143 -13.31 17.30 3.84
C ASN A 143 -11.97 16.78 4.41
N ILE A 144 -11.52 15.61 3.97
CA ILE A 144 -10.25 15.04 4.41
C ILE A 144 -9.10 15.82 3.76
N ILE A 145 -8.34 16.50 4.60
CA ILE A 145 -7.12 17.21 4.23
C ILE A 145 -5.95 16.42 4.82
N ILE A 146 -5.22 15.75 3.94
CA ILE A 146 -3.95 15.09 4.29
C ILE A 146 -2.81 15.97 3.82
#